data_AF-A0A0F9GJV5-F1
#
_entry.id   AF-A0A0F9GJV5-F1
#
_cell.length_a   1.000
_cell.length_b   1.000
_cell.length_c   1.000
_cell.angle_alpha   90.00
_cell.angle_beta   90.00
_cell.angle_gamma   90.00
#
_symmetry.space_group_name_H-M   'P 1'
#
loop_
_entity.id
_entity.type
_entity.pdbx_description
1 polymer ?
#
loop_
_entity_poly.entity_id
_entity_poly.type
_entity_poly.pdbx_seq_one_letter_code
_entity_poly.pdbx_strand_id
1 'polypeptide(L)' 'SIEYEGLPLDYLETYVGNIKVITREGVLRVAKEYLHPDKIKLLVIGNMEQFDKPLTEFGEVNTIELE' A
#
# COMPACT_ATOMS: atom_id res chain seq x y z
N SER A 1 -8.37 -7.76 -26.49
CA SER A 1 -8.87 -8.72 -25.48
C SER A 1 -7.72 -9.05 -24.53
N ILE A 2 -8.03 -9.67 -23.40
CA ILE A 2 -7.08 -10.17 -22.38
C ILE A 2 -5.99 -11.06 -23.00
N GLU A 3 -6.27 -11.66 -24.17
CA GLU A 3 -5.30 -12.41 -24.98
C GLU A 3 -4.12 -11.55 -25.51
N TYR A 4 -4.26 -10.23 -25.58
CA TYR A 4 -3.25 -9.34 -26.18
C TYR A 4 -2.29 -8.73 -25.14
N GLU A 5 -2.44 -9.04 -23.85
CA GLU A 5 -1.55 -8.57 -22.78
C GLU A 5 -0.47 -9.60 -22.40
N GLY A 6 -0.31 -10.68 -23.17
CA GLY A 6 0.64 -11.76 -22.86
C GLY A 6 0.27 -12.58 -21.62
N LEU A 7 -0.99 -12.49 -21.19
CA LEU A 7 -1.51 -13.20 -20.03
C LEU A 7 -1.91 -14.65 -20.40
N PRO A 8 -1.88 -15.60 -19.44
CA PRO A 8 -2.37 -16.95 -19.65
C PRO A 8 -3.83 -16.98 -20.13
N LEU A 9 -4.19 -17.98 -20.94
CA LEU A 9 -5.55 -18.12 -21.48
C LEU A 9 -6.62 -18.28 -20.39
N ASP A 10 -6.25 -18.86 -19.26
CA ASP A 10 -7.11 -19.10 -18.09
C ASP A 10 -7.06 -17.96 -17.06
N TYR A 11 -6.39 -16.84 -17.36
CA TYR A 11 -6.08 -15.79 -16.39
C TYR A 11 -7.31 -15.32 -15.60
N LEU A 12 -8.44 -15.08 -16.27
CA LEU A 12 -9.65 -14.65 -15.57
C LEU A 12 -10.24 -15.72 -14.65
N GLU A 13 -10.23 -16.98 -15.08
CA GLU A 13 -10.74 -18.10 -14.29
C GLU A 13 -9.89 -18.27 -13.02
N THR A 14 -8.57 -18.26 -13.19
CA THR A 14 -7.61 -18.39 -12.11
C THR A 14 -7.65 -17.17 -11.18
N TYR A 15 -7.73 -15.94 -11.70
CA TYR A 15 -7.83 -14.72 -10.90
C TYR A 15 -9.09 -14.71 -10.02
N VAL A 16 -10.26 -14.97 -10.61
CA VAL A 16 -11.52 -15.03 -9.87
C VAL A 16 -11.52 -16.19 -8.88
N GLY A 17 -10.97 -17.35 -9.26
CA GLY A 17 -10.81 -18.50 -8.37
C GLY A 17 -9.97 -18.16 -7.14
N ASN A 18 -8.84 -17.48 -7.33
CA ASN A 18 -7.94 -17.05 -6.25
C ASN A 18 -8.61 -16.08 -5.28
N ILE A 19 -9.47 -15.17 -5.76
CA ILE A 19 -10.22 -14.26 -4.89
C ILE A 19 -11.28 -15.00 -4.06
N LYS A 20 -11.99 -15.96 -4.67
CA LYS A 20 -13.08 -16.70 -4.00
C LYS A 20 -12.62 -17.54 -2.81
N VAL A 21 -11.36 -17.98 -2.81
CA VAL A 21 -10.80 -18.80 -1.73
C VAL A 21 -10.16 -17.97 -0.61
N ILE A 22 -10.21 -16.64 -0.67
CA ILE A 22 -9.68 -15.77 0.39
C ILE A 22 -10.47 -15.99 1.68
N THR A 23 -9.76 -16.28 2.76
CA THR A 23 -10.33 -16.43 4.10
C THR A 23 -9.95 -15.26 5.01
N ARG A 24 -10.71 -15.07 6.09
CA ARG A 24 -10.42 -14.05 7.11
C ARG A 24 -9.06 -14.28 7.75
N GLU A 25 -8.72 -15.54 8.02
CA GLU A 25 -7.42 -15.94 8.59
C GLU A 25 -6.29 -15.64 7.61
N GLY A 26 -6.52 -15.87 6.32
CA GLY A 26 -5.59 -15.52 5.24
C GLY A 26 -5.30 -14.03 5.20
N VAL A 27 -6.34 -13.19 5.24
CA VAL A 27 -6.19 -11.73 5.28
C VAL A 27 -5.41 -11.29 6.52
N LEU A 28 -5.76 -11.80 7.70
CA LEU A 28 -5.06 -11.43 8.93
C LEU A 28 -3.58 -11.85 8.92
N ARG A 29 -3.26 -13.04 8.38
CA ARG A 29 -1.89 -13.52 8.24
C ARG A 29 -1.06 -12.61 7.35
N VAL A 30 -1.57 -12.30 6.15
CA VAL A 30 -0.88 -11.42 5.18
C VAL A 30 -0.75 -10.00 5.74
N ALA A 31 -1.77 -9.48 6.42
CA ALA A 31 -1.69 -8.18 7.08
C ALA A 31 -0.54 -8.14 8.10
N LYS A 32 -0.37 -9.17 8.93
CA LYS A 32 0.75 -9.27 9.89
C LYS A 32 2.11 -9.42 9.21
N GLU A 33 2.14 -10.03 8.03
CA GLU A 33 3.38 -10.26 7.29
C GLU A 33 3.88 -9.00 6.57
N TYR A 34 2.98 -8.20 6.00
CA TYR A 34 3.37 -7.06 5.15
C TYR A 34 3.10 -5.69 5.76
N LEU A 35 2.13 -5.55 6.66
CA LEU A 35 1.90 -4.28 7.35
C LEU A 35 2.83 -4.21 8.56
N HIS A 36 3.92 -3.49 8.41
CA HIS A 36 4.88 -3.19 9.45
C HIS A 36 4.75 -1.72 9.87
N PRO A 37 3.94 -1.38 10.91
CA PRO A 37 3.72 0.00 11.34
C PRO A 37 5.03 0.74 11.69
N ASP A 38 6.01 0.01 12.20
CA ASP A 38 7.35 0.48 12.54
C ASP A 38 8.22 0.82 11.31
N LYS A 39 7.83 0.37 10.11
CA LYS A 39 8.56 0.59 8.85
C LYS A 39 7.79 1.47 7.86
N ILE A 40 6.70 2.11 8.29
CA ILE A 40 5.92 3.02 7.44
C ILE A 40 6.79 4.21 7.02
N LYS A 41 6.67 4.61 5.75
CA LYS A 41 7.22 5.86 5.23
C LYS A 41 6.06 6.80 4.93
N LEU A 42 6.08 7.98 5.55
CA LEU A 42 5.10 9.03 5.33
C LEU A 42 5.72 10.12 4.46
N LEU A 43 5.14 10.35 3.28
CA LEU A 43 5.48 11.48 2.41
C LEU A 43 4.36 12.51 2.51
N VAL A 44 4.70 13.72 2.95
CA VAL A 44 3.77 14.85 3.04
C VAL A 44 4.29 15.95 2.13
N ILE A 45 3.39 16.53 1.31
CA ILE A 45 3.70 17.63 0.40
C ILE A 45 2.80 18.81 0.80
N GLY A 46 3.40 19.94 1.13
CA GLY A 46 2.67 21.15 1.50
C GLY A 46 3.51 22.13 2.32
N ASN A 47 2.89 23.25 2.69
CA ASN A 47 3.51 24.24 3.56
C ASN A 47 3.33 23.83 5.03
N MET A 48 4.42 23.53 5.71
CA MET A 48 4.44 23.10 7.12
C MET A 48 3.77 24.09 8.07
N GLU A 49 3.81 25.40 7.77
CA GLU A 49 3.19 26.45 8.60
C GLU A 49 1.65 26.42 8.56
N GLN A 50 1.06 25.77 7.55
CA GLN A 50 -0.39 25.66 7.40
C GLN A 50 -0.97 24.39 8.02
N PHE A 51 -0.14 23.56 8.64
CA PHE A 51 -0.61 22.34 9.30
C PHE A 51 -1.10 22.65 10.72
N ASP A 52 -2.25 22.07 11.07
CA ASP A 52 -2.85 22.22 12.40
C ASP A 52 -1.95 21.70 13.54
N LYS A 53 -1.01 20.82 13.21
CA LYS A 53 -0.10 20.13 14.13
C LYS A 53 1.26 19.86 13.48
N PRO A 54 2.35 19.80 14.27
CA PRO A 54 3.67 19.48 13.74
C PRO A 54 3.75 18.03 13.26
N LEU A 55 4.40 17.80 12.11
CA LEU A 55 4.62 16.45 11.56
C LEU A 55 5.48 15.56 12.47
N THR A 56 6.21 16.15 13.41
CA THR A 56 7.00 15.42 14.41
C THR A 56 6.16 14.56 15.35
N GLU A 57 4.83 14.77 15.43
CA GLU A 57 3.91 13.85 16.13
C GLU A 57 3.91 12.44 15.50
N PHE A 58 4.28 12.31 14.22
CA PHE A 58 4.33 11.04 13.49
C PHE A 58 5.72 10.39 13.48
N GLY A 59 6.75 11.06 14.03
CA GLY A 59 8.12 10.56 14.08
C GLY A 59 9.15 11.58 13.59
N GLU A 60 10.35 11.10 13.28
CA GLU A 60 11.42 11.95 12.74
C GLU A 60 11.08 12.45 11.34
N VAL A 61 11.21 13.75 11.13
CA VAL A 61 10.90 14.42 9.85
C VAL A 61 12.20 14.72 9.11
N ASN A 62 12.29 14.24 7.88
CA ASN A 62 13.36 14.59 6.95
C ASN A 62 12.77 15.55 5.90
N THR A 63 13.18 16.82 5.93
CA THR A 63 12.68 17.83 5.00
C THR A 63 13.47 17.79 3.69
N ILE A 64 12.75 17.79 2.56
CA ILE A 64 13.31 17.91 1.22
C ILE A 64 12.75 19.18 0.60
N GLU A 65 13.61 20.17 0.37
CA GLU A 65 13.23 21.38 -0.36
C GLU A 65 13.20 21.08 -1.87
N LEU A 66 12.15 21.54 -2.55
CA LEU A 66 12.03 21.44 -4.00
C LEU A 66 12.47 22.76 -4.63
N GLU A 67 13.38 22.69 -5.61
CA GLU A 67 13.87 23.83 -6.41
C GLU A 67 12.85 24.29 -7.47
#